data_AF-D3RNZ5-F1
#
_entry.id   AF-D3RNZ5-F1
#
_cell.length_a   1.000
_cell.length_b   1.000
_cell.length_c   1.000
_cell.angle_alpha   90.00
_cell.angle_beta   90.00
_cell.angle_gamma   90.00
#
_symmetry.space_group_name_H-M   'P 1'
#
loop_
_entity.id
_entity.type
_entity.pdbx_description
1 polymer ?
#
loop_
_entity_poly.entity_id
_entity_poly.type
_entity_poly.pdbx_seq_one_letter_code
_entity_poly.pdbx_strand_id
1 'polypeptide(L)'
;MQHLDVRPSADSLVHLGSDVLRDRLSDLIRRYAHQATADLAEAVVAHIDALYLRPDFRLDPAEQCAYRRFARHWHWLAARHGQGAGRADVCLPA
;
A
#
# COMPACT_ATOMS: atom_id res chain seq x y z
N MET A 1 -4.24 -21.10 6.38
CA MET A 1 -2.88 -20.84 5.84
C MET A 1 -2.99 -20.52 4.36
N GLN A 2 -2.79 -19.25 3.99
CA GLN A 2 -2.37 -18.85 2.63
C GLN A 2 -1.42 -17.67 2.82
N HIS A 3 -0.18 -17.99 3.19
CA HIS A 3 0.97 -17.08 3.19
C HIS A 3 1.53 -17.14 1.77
N LEU A 4 0.88 -16.47 0.82
CA LEU A 4 1.47 -16.25 -0.49
C LEU A 4 2.10 -14.86 -0.44
N ASP A 5 3.39 -14.85 -0.13
CA ASP A 5 4.34 -13.72 -0.15
C ASP A 5 4.58 -13.22 -1.58
N VAL A 6 3.55 -13.25 -2.43
CA VAL A 6 3.59 -12.63 -3.75
C VAL A 6 3.11 -11.21 -3.53
N ARG A 7 4.07 -10.29 -3.36
CA ARG A 7 3.79 -8.85 -3.30
C ARG A 7 2.96 -8.50 -4.54
N PRO A 8 1.66 -8.21 -4.38
CA PRO A 8 0.80 -8.06 -5.54
C PRO A 8 1.10 -6.68 -6.14
N SER A 9 1.59 -6.68 -7.39
CA SER A 9 1.83 -5.44 -8.12
C SER A 9 0.48 -4.85 -8.55
N ALA A 10 0.38 -3.52 -8.63
CA ALA A 10 -0.87 -2.84 -8.98
C ALA A 10 -1.47 -3.34 -10.31
N ASP A 11 -0.62 -3.68 -11.28
CA ASP A 11 -0.99 -4.23 -12.59
C ASP A 11 -1.68 -5.61 -12.50
N SER A 12 -1.23 -6.47 -11.57
CA SER A 12 -1.88 -7.76 -11.33
C SER A 12 -3.25 -7.59 -10.64
N LEU A 13 -3.46 -6.46 -9.95
CA LEU A 13 -4.65 -6.18 -9.14
C LEU A 13 -5.76 -5.48 -9.93
N VAL A 14 -5.47 -4.79 -11.04
CA VAL A 14 -6.50 -4.06 -11.82
C VAL A 14 -7.60 -4.97 -12.38
N HIS A 15 -7.33 -6.27 -12.50
CA HIS A 15 -8.28 -7.29 -12.97
C HIS A 15 -9.31 -7.69 -11.90
N LEU A 16 -9.07 -7.38 -10.61
CA LEU A 16 -10.01 -7.66 -9.53
C LEU A 16 -11.14 -6.63 -9.50
N GLY A 17 -12.36 -7.08 -9.19
CA GLY A 17 -13.52 -6.21 -8.97
C GLY A 17 -13.25 -5.11 -7.92
N SER A 18 -13.82 -3.92 -8.12
CA SER A 18 -13.63 -2.76 -7.23
C SER A 18 -14.01 -3.07 -5.77
N ASP A 19 -15.10 -3.83 -5.57
CA ASP A 19 -15.53 -4.28 -4.25
C ASP A 19 -14.49 -5.20 -3.59
N VAL A 20 -13.94 -6.14 -4.36
CA VAL A 20 -12.90 -7.05 -3.88
C VAL A 20 -11.62 -6.30 -3.51
N LEU A 21 -11.24 -5.28 -4.28
CA LEU A 21 -10.10 -4.42 -3.95
C LEU A 21 -10.33 -3.62 -2.67
N ARG A 22 -11.54 -3.08 -2.45
CA ARG A 22 -11.89 -2.35 -1.22
C ARG A 22 -11.94 -3.25 0.01
N ASP A 23 -12.45 -4.47 -0.12
CA ASP A 23 -12.45 -5.46 0.97
C ASP A 23 -11.02 -5.87 1.34
N ARG A 24 -10.18 -6.17 0.34
CA ARG A 24 -8.76 -6.48 0.57
C ARG A 24 -7.98 -5.31 1.15
N LEU A 25 -8.26 -4.09 0.70
CA LEU A 25 -7.66 -2.87 1.26
C LEU A 25 -8.02 -2.72 2.75
N SER A 26 -9.28 -2.94 3.11
CA SER A 26 -9.75 -2.89 4.50
C SER A 26 -9.04 -3.93 5.38
N ASP A 27 -8.87 -5.16 4.86
CA ASP A 27 -8.15 -6.22 5.56
C ASP A 27 -6.66 -5.89 5.73
N LEU A 28 -6.00 -5.35 4.70
CA LEU A 28 -4.61 -4.91 4.75
C LEU A 28 -4.40 -3.80 5.79
N ILE A 29 -5.29 -2.81 5.84
CA ILE A 29 -5.23 -1.74 6.85
C ILE A 29 -5.35 -2.30 8.27
N ARG A 30 -6.26 -3.27 8.49
CA ARG A 30 -6.42 -3.95 9.79
C ARG A 30 -5.18 -4.75 10.17
N ARG A 31 -4.59 -5.48 9.22
CA ARG A 31 -3.33 -6.20 9.45
C ARG A 31 -2.19 -5.24 9.75
N TYR A 32 -2.10 -4.12 9.05
CA TYR A 32 -1.11 -3.09 9.31
C TYR A 32 -1.28 -2.48 10.70
N ALA A 33 -2.51 -2.21 11.14
CA ALA A 33 -2.76 -1.71 12.49
C ALA A 33 -2.26 -2.68 13.59
N HIS A 34 -2.17 -3.98 13.29
CA HIS A 34 -1.67 -4.98 14.22
C HIS A 34 -0.16 -5.23 14.12
N GLN A 35 0.40 -5.25 12.91
CA GLN A 35 1.80 -5.66 12.66
C GLN A 35 2.75 -4.50 12.34
N ALA A 36 2.22 -3.39 11.83
CA ALA A 36 2.96 -2.18 11.45
C ALA A 36 4.26 -2.46 10.66
N THR A 37 4.16 -3.18 9.54
CA THR A 37 5.30 -3.54 8.69
C THR A 37 5.32 -2.72 7.40
N ALA A 38 6.52 -2.50 6.85
CA ALA A 38 6.69 -1.81 5.57
C ALA A 38 5.96 -2.53 4.42
N ASP A 39 6.03 -3.87 4.40
CA ASP A 39 5.41 -4.69 3.36
C ASP A 39 3.88 -4.51 3.30
N LEU A 40 3.22 -4.46 4.46
CA LEU A 40 1.79 -4.19 4.54
C LEU A 40 1.44 -2.77 4.07
N ALA A 41 2.27 -1.78 4.40
CA ALA A 41 2.07 -0.41 3.90
C ALA A 41 2.25 -0.33 2.38
N GLU A 42 3.24 -1.02 1.81
CA GLU A 42 3.44 -1.11 0.36
C GLU A 42 2.27 -1.83 -0.33
N ALA A 43 1.77 -2.92 0.26
CA ALA A 43 0.62 -3.64 -0.25
C ALA A 43 -0.64 -2.74 -0.27
N VAL A 44 -0.84 -1.91 0.76
CA VAL A 44 -1.92 -0.92 0.79
C VAL A 44 -1.79 0.08 -0.36
N VAL A 45 -0.59 0.61 -0.61
CA VAL A 45 -0.34 1.52 -1.74
C VAL A 45 -0.68 0.85 -3.07
N ALA A 46 -0.20 -0.38 -3.31
CA ALA A 46 -0.45 -1.11 -4.56
C ALA A 46 -1.95 -1.31 -4.83
N HIS A 47 -2.75 -1.54 -3.78
CA HIS A 47 -4.20 -1.67 -3.92
C HIS A 47 -4.89 -0.32 -4.19
N ILE A 48 -4.39 0.78 -3.60
CA ILE A 48 -4.89 2.13 -3.88
C ILE A 48 -4.58 2.54 -5.32
N ASP A 49 -3.36 2.27 -5.80
CA ASP A 49 -2.97 2.55 -7.19
C ASP A 49 -3.75 1.69 -8.19
N ALA A 50 -4.01 0.42 -7.88
CA ALA A 50 -4.84 -0.45 -8.70
C ALA A 50 -6.29 0.06 -8.82
N LEU A 51 -6.85 0.64 -7.76
CA LEU A 51 -8.14 1.33 -7.80
C LEU A 51 -8.08 2.54 -8.74
N TYR A 52 -6.99 3.33 -8.70
CA TYR A 52 -6.82 4.51 -9.52
C TYR A 52 -6.61 4.21 -11.02
N LEU A 53 -5.92 3.11 -11.34
CA LEU A 53 -5.62 2.71 -12.73
C LEU A 53 -6.83 2.14 -13.49
N ARG A 54 -7.94 1.85 -12.80
CA ARG A 54 -9.12 1.29 -13.45
C ARG A 54 -9.87 2.34 -14.29
N PRO A 55 -10.19 2.05 -15.56
CA PRO A 55 -10.91 2.98 -16.44
C PRO A 55 -12.36 3.24 -16.00
N ASP A 56 -12.97 2.29 -15.28
CA ASP A 56 -14.31 2.42 -14.69
C ASP A 56 -14.32 3.21 -13.37
N PHE A 57 -13.15 3.52 -12.81
CA PHE A 57 -13.04 4.23 -11.54
C PHE A 57 -13.17 5.74 -11.74
N ARG A 58 -14.38 6.19 -12.09
CA ARG A 58 -14.71 7.62 -12.18
C ARG A 58 -14.96 8.18 -10.78
N LEU A 59 -13.91 8.66 -10.16
CA LEU A 59 -13.96 9.42 -8.91
C LEU A 59 -14.21 10.90 -9.21
N ASP A 60 -15.04 11.52 -8.39
CA ASP A 60 -15.13 12.98 -8.35
C ASP A 60 -13.77 13.59 -7.94
N PRO A 61 -13.46 14.83 -8.36
CA PRO A 61 -12.16 15.46 -8.05
C PRO A 61 -11.86 15.54 -6.54
N ALA A 62 -12.89 15.67 -5.72
CA ALA A 62 -12.76 15.64 -4.26
C ALA A 62 -12.31 14.25 -3.76
N GLU A 63 -12.88 13.18 -4.32
CA GLU A 63 -12.51 11.82 -3.95
C GLU A 63 -11.10 11.48 -4.47
N GLN A 64 -10.74 11.89 -5.68
CA GLN A 64 -9.36 11.75 -6.19
C GLN A 64 -8.33 12.42 -5.26
N CYS A 65 -8.62 13.62 -4.77
CA CYS A 65 -7.79 14.31 -3.79
C CYS A 65 -7.68 13.53 -2.48
N ALA A 66 -8.78 12.95 -1.98
CA ALA A 66 -8.78 12.11 -0.79
C ALA A 66 -7.91 10.87 -0.98
N TYR A 67 -8.06 10.16 -2.10
CA TYR A 67 -7.26 9.00 -2.45
C TYR A 67 -5.77 9.33 -2.60
N ARG A 68 -5.40 10.42 -3.28
CA ARG A 68 -4.00 10.86 -3.39
C ARG A 68 -3.38 11.18 -2.03
N ARG A 69 -4.14 11.85 -1.16
CA ARG A 69 -3.67 12.14 0.22
C ARG A 69 -3.48 10.85 1.00
N PHE A 70 -4.39 9.89 0.84
CA PHE A 70 -4.32 8.58 1.46
C PHE A 70 -3.11 7.78 0.96
N ALA A 71 -2.91 7.66 -0.36
CA ALA A 71 -1.74 7.02 -0.96
C ALA A 71 -0.43 7.64 -0.45
N ARG A 72 -0.34 8.98 -0.41
CA ARG A 72 0.84 9.68 0.10
C ARG A 72 1.12 9.37 1.56
N HIS A 73 0.09 9.24 2.39
CA HIS A 73 0.25 8.85 3.79
C HIS A 73 0.84 7.44 3.91
N TRP A 74 0.33 6.48 3.13
CA TRP A 74 0.84 5.11 3.12
C TRP A 74 2.25 4.98 2.55
N HIS A 75 2.59 5.76 1.52
CA HIS A 75 3.98 5.86 1.04
C HIS A 75 4.93 6.35 2.14
N TRP A 76 4.52 7.35 2.91
CA TRP A 76 5.33 7.84 4.03
C TRP A 76 5.49 6.79 5.12
N LEU A 77 4.43 6.03 5.44
CA LEU A 77 4.50 4.91 6.39
C LEU A 77 5.45 3.81 5.90
N ALA A 78 5.32 3.38 4.64
CA ALA A 78 6.20 2.38 4.05
C ALA A 78 7.67 2.82 4.11
N ALA A 79 7.96 4.08 3.73
CA ALA A 79 9.30 4.66 3.78
C ALA A 79 9.85 4.72 5.22
N ARG A 80 9.03 5.09 6.20
CA ARG A 80 9.40 5.14 7.62
C ARG A 80 9.78 3.75 8.15
N HIS A 81 9.03 2.71 7.79
CA HIS A 81 9.34 1.35 8.21
C HIS A 81 10.55 0.75 7.47
N GLY A 82 10.78 1.13 6.21
CA GLY A 82 12.01 0.79 5.48
C GLY A 82 13.27 1.44 6.07
N GLN A 83 13.17 2.68 6.57
CA GLN A 83 14.28 3.38 7.23
C GLN A 83 14.62 2.83 8.63
N GLY A 84 13.74 2.04 9.25
CA GLY A 84 14.01 1.36 10.53
C GLY A 84 14.95 0.15 10.42
N ALA A 85 15.06 -0.44 9.22
CA ALA A 85 15.95 -1.58 8.95
C ALA A 85 17.27 -1.18 8.26
N GLY A 86 17.34 0.04 7.70
CA GLY A 86 18.49 0.54 6.92
C GLY A 86 19.32 1.63 7.61
N ARG A 87 19.21 1.81 8.93
CA ARG A 87 20.04 2.78 9.67
C ARG A 87 20.68 2.20 10.93
N ALA A 88 21.16 0.97 10.81
CA ALA A 88 22.08 0.34 11.76
C ALA A 88 23.46 0.07 11.14
N ASP A 89 23.77 0.61 9.95
CA ASP A 89 25.10 0.48 9.35
C ASP A 89 25.50 1.77 8.62
N VAL A 90 25.89 2.78 9.42
CA VAL A 90 27.05 3.62 9.07
C VAL A 90 27.77 3.88 10.38
N CYS A 91 28.65 2.96 10.75
CA CYS A 91 29.68 3.16 11.76
C CYS A 91 31.05 2.95 11.10
N LEU A 92 31.66 4.08 10.64
CA LEU A 92 33.09 4.37 10.40
C LEU A 92 33.91 3.42 9.47
N PRO A 93 35.18 3.69 9.04
CA PRO A 93 36.23 4.60 9.55
C PRO A 93 36.76 5.59 8.47
N ALA A 94 37.72 6.51 8.69
CA ALA A 94 38.76 6.71 9.69
C ALA A 94 39.02 8.22 9.90
#